data_AF-A0A371G6S8-F1
#
_entry.id   AF-A0A371G6S8-F1
#
_cell.length_a   1.000
_cell.length_b   1.000
_cell.length_c   1.000
_cell.angle_alpha   90.00
_cell.angle_beta   90.00
_cell.angle_gamma   90.00
#
_symmetry.space_group_name_H-M   'P 1'
#
loop_
_entity.id
_entity.type
_entity.pdbx_description
1 polymer ?
#
loop_
_entity_poly.entity_id
_entity_poly.type
_entity_poly.pdbx_seq_one_letter_code
_entity_poly.pdbx_strand_id
1 'polypeptide(L)'
;ALASEMAPNTRVNCVAPGFVPTNFASFLTTNDAMRKELEGKTLLGRLGTTEDMGAATAFLASDDASYITGETIVVAGGTPSRNIVYLNFLFNAARISLNYVWHY
;
A
#
# COMPACT_ATOMS: atom_id res chain seq x y z
N ALA A 1 -19.42 3.26 4.20
CA ALA A 1 -20.19 4.52 4.14
C ALA A 1 -20.29 5.01 2.69
N LEU A 2 -19.20 5.48 2.08
CA LEU A 2 -19.28 6.07 0.73
C LEU A 2 -19.81 5.13 -0.37
N ALA A 3 -19.43 3.85 -0.37
CA ALA A 3 -19.91 2.90 -1.39
C ALA A 3 -21.44 2.73 -1.39
N SER A 4 -22.08 2.71 -0.22
CA SER A 4 -23.54 2.60 -0.13
C SER A 4 -24.24 3.89 -0.51
N GLU A 5 -23.63 5.05 -0.26
CA GLU A 5 -24.19 6.36 -0.61
C GLU A 5 -24.16 6.64 -2.11
N MET A 6 -23.19 6.05 -2.82
CA MET A 6 -22.98 6.26 -4.26
C MET A 6 -23.64 5.18 -5.14
N ALA A 7 -24.05 4.07 -4.54
CA ALA A 7 -24.71 2.98 -5.25
C ALA A 7 -26.14 3.36 -5.69
N PRO A 8 -26.65 2.78 -6.79
CA PRO A 8 -25.98 1.81 -7.68
C PRO A 8 -25.16 2.47 -8.80
N ASN A 9 -25.17 3.80 -8.91
CA ASN A 9 -24.64 4.52 -10.08
C ASN A 9 -23.11 4.53 -10.12
N THR A 10 -22.45 4.51 -8.97
CA THR A 10 -20.98 4.56 -8.87
C THR A 10 -20.49 3.51 -7.87
N ARG A 11 -19.45 2.77 -8.27
CA ARG A 11 -18.72 1.82 -7.41
C ARG A 11 -17.58 2.53 -6.70
N VAL A 12 -17.32 2.16 -5.45
CA VAL A 12 -16.26 2.76 -4.64
C VAL A 12 -15.46 1.64 -3.99
N ASN A 13 -14.16 1.57 -4.25
CA ASN A 13 -13.25 0.58 -3.68
C ASN A 13 -11.95 1.24 -3.21
N CYS A 14 -11.20 0.53 -2.37
CA CYS A 14 -9.89 0.96 -1.88
C CYS A 14 -8.79 0.01 -2.39
N VAL A 15 -7.65 0.56 -2.82
CA VAL A 15 -6.42 -0.19 -3.08
C VAL A 15 -5.48 0.04 -1.90
N ALA A 16 -5.15 -1.02 -1.17
CA ALA A 16 -4.22 -1.01 -0.06
C ALA A 16 -2.85 -1.54 -0.53
N PRO A 17 -1.85 -0.66 -0.77
CA PRO A 17 -0.55 -1.06 -1.30
C PRO A 17 0.33 -1.73 -0.23
N GLY A 18 1.21 -2.62 -0.67
CA GLY A 18 2.37 -3.10 0.10
C GLY A 18 3.58 -2.17 -0.01
N PHE A 19 4.79 -2.74 0.07
CA PHE A 19 6.03 -1.99 -0.12
C PHE A 19 6.20 -1.62 -1.60
N VAL A 20 6.01 -0.34 -1.93
CA VAL A 20 6.18 0.22 -3.27
C VAL A 20 7.13 1.43 -3.17
N PRO A 21 8.26 1.44 -3.89
CA PRO A 21 9.19 2.55 -3.88
C PRO A 21 8.62 3.71 -4.71
N THR A 22 7.95 4.64 -4.04
CA THR A 22 7.50 5.90 -4.61
C THR A 22 8.42 7.05 -4.16
N ASN A 23 8.26 8.25 -4.71
CA ASN A 23 9.04 9.42 -4.28
C ASN A 23 8.96 9.68 -2.76
N PHE A 24 7.82 9.35 -2.13
CA PHE A 24 7.61 9.45 -0.69
C PHE A 24 8.30 8.34 0.12
N ALA A 25 8.56 7.19 -0.50
CA ALA A 25 9.11 5.99 0.12
C ALA A 25 10.47 5.57 -0.47
N SER A 26 11.16 6.50 -1.13
CA SER A 26 12.45 6.24 -1.80
C SER A 26 13.53 5.76 -0.84
N PHE A 27 13.43 6.15 0.44
CA PHE A 27 14.28 5.66 1.53
C PHE A 27 14.22 4.13 1.73
N LEU A 28 13.14 3.46 1.32
CA LEU A 28 13.02 2.00 1.37
C LEU A 28 14.03 1.29 0.45
N THR A 29 14.52 1.99 -0.56
CA THR A 29 15.45 1.45 -1.57
C THR A 29 16.87 1.98 -1.45
N THR A 30 17.14 2.96 -0.59
CA THR A 30 18.47 3.57 -0.45
C THR A 30 19.49 2.65 0.24
N ASN A 31 19.02 1.57 0.88
CA ASN A 31 19.87 0.56 1.51
C ASN A 31 19.53 -0.83 0.95
N ASP A 32 20.47 -1.45 0.24
CA ASP A 32 20.29 -2.76 -0.39
C ASP A 32 19.96 -3.88 0.61
N ALA A 33 20.49 -3.81 1.84
CA ALA A 33 20.17 -4.79 2.87
C ALA A 33 18.71 -4.65 3.33
N MET A 34 18.25 -3.41 3.50
CA MET A 34 16.85 -3.11 3.83
C MET A 34 15.92 -3.54 2.70
N ARG A 35 16.28 -3.24 1.45
CA ARG A 35 15.52 -3.67 0.27
C ARG A 35 15.36 -5.19 0.24
N LYS A 36 16.44 -5.95 0.38
CA LYS A 36 16.39 -7.42 0.41
C LYS A 36 15.55 -7.96 1.56
N GLU A 37 15.61 -7.33 2.74
CA GLU A 37 14.74 -7.68 3.87
C GLU A 37 13.26 -7.48 3.54
N LEU A 38 12.91 -6.35 2.90
CA LEU A 38 11.53 -6.05 2.51
C LEU A 38 11.03 -6.98 1.40
N GLU A 39 11.85 -7.24 0.39
CA GLU A 39 11.55 -8.21 -0.67
C GLU A 39 11.30 -9.60 -0.09
N GLY A 40 12.11 -10.04 0.87
CA GLY A 40 11.94 -11.31 1.59
C GLY A 40 10.67 -11.41 2.45
N LYS A 41 10.03 -10.29 2.78
CA LYS A 41 8.73 -10.27 3.48
C LYS A 41 7.56 -10.48 2.52
N THR A 42 7.75 -10.28 1.22
CA THR A 42 6.72 -10.50 0.19
C THR A 42 6.75 -11.96 -0.28
N LEU A 43 5.59 -12.55 -0.55
CA LEU A 43 5.52 -13.89 -1.13
C LEU A 43 5.99 -13.93 -2.59
N LEU A 44 5.92 -12.79 -3.29
CA LEU A 44 6.43 -12.66 -4.66
C LEU A 44 7.93 -12.39 -4.73
N GLY A 45 8.62 -12.26 -3.60
CA GLY A 45 10.07 -12.01 -3.53
C GLY A 45 10.52 -10.70 -4.17
N ARG A 46 9.62 -9.71 -4.30
CA ARG A 46 9.92 -8.40 -4.90
C ARG A 46 9.07 -7.30 -4.29
N LEU A 47 9.57 -6.06 -4.36
CA LEU A 47 8.75 -4.88 -4.10
C LEU A 47 7.69 -4.72 -5.19
N GLY A 48 6.57 -4.11 -4.82
CA GLY A 48 5.56 -3.68 -5.79
C GLY A 48 6.05 -2.50 -6.60
N THR A 49 5.42 -2.26 -7.74
CA THR A 49 5.68 -1.16 -8.65
C THR A 49 4.47 -0.23 -8.75
N THR A 50 4.65 0.96 -9.32
CA THR A 50 3.53 1.86 -9.64
C THR A 50 2.58 1.21 -10.65
N GLU A 51 3.11 0.38 -11.55
CA GLU A 51 2.37 -0.34 -12.57
C GLU A 51 1.49 -1.43 -11.95
N ASP A 52 1.95 -2.12 -10.89
CA ASP A 52 1.13 -3.08 -10.15
C ASP A 52 -0.11 -2.39 -9.52
N MET A 53 0.06 -1.20 -8.95
CA MET A 53 -1.05 -0.43 -8.38
C MET A 53 -1.99 0.09 -9.47
N GLY A 54 -1.41 0.58 -10.57
CA GLY A 54 -2.16 1.06 -11.74
C GLY A 54 -3.00 -0.04 -12.37
N ALA A 55 -2.45 -1.25 -12.53
CA ALA A 55 -3.16 -2.40 -13.08
C ALA A 55 -4.35 -2.81 -12.20
N ALA A 56 -4.16 -2.90 -10.88
CA ALA A 56 -5.27 -3.21 -9.96
C ALA A 56 -6.35 -2.12 -9.97
N THR A 57 -5.94 -0.85 -10.03
CA THR A 57 -6.87 0.29 -10.13
C THR A 57 -7.64 0.26 -11.45
N ALA A 58 -6.96 -0.02 -12.57
CA ALA A 58 -7.58 -0.14 -13.88
C ALA A 58 -8.60 -1.28 -13.92
N PHE A 59 -8.27 -2.44 -13.35
CA PHE A 59 -9.23 -3.54 -13.18
C PHE A 59 -10.46 -3.10 -12.38
N LEU A 60 -10.27 -2.45 -11.23
CA LEU A 60 -11.38 -1.96 -10.42
C LEU A 60 -12.23 -0.90 -11.13
N ALA A 61 -11.64 -0.12 -12.03
CA ALA A 61 -12.34 0.87 -12.85
C ALA A 61 -13.07 0.25 -14.06
N SER A 62 -12.69 -0.96 -14.49
CA SER A 62 -13.25 -1.66 -15.64
C SER A 62 -14.60 -2.34 -15.35
N ASP A 63 -15.26 -2.79 -16.42
CA ASP A 63 -16.51 -3.57 -16.35
C ASP A 63 -16.29 -4.98 -15.79
N ASP A 64 -15.06 -5.52 -15.85
CA ASP A 64 -14.72 -6.82 -15.27
C ASP A 64 -14.88 -6.84 -13.74
N ALA A 65 -14.84 -5.67 -13.10
CA ALA A 65 -15.10 -5.48 -11.67
C ALA A 65 -16.51 -4.95 -11.37
N SER A 66 -17.47 -5.09 -12.30
CA SER A 66 -18.83 -4.53 -12.19
C SER A 66 -19.61 -4.95 -10.94
N TYR A 67 -19.27 -6.09 -10.33
CA TYR A 67 -19.89 -6.57 -9.10
C TYR A 67 -19.05 -6.32 -7.82
N ILE A 68 -17.99 -5.53 -7.92
CA ILE A 68 -17.07 -5.22 -6.82
C ILE A 68 -17.24 -3.75 -6.41
N THR A 69 -17.79 -3.53 -5.21
CA THR A 69 -17.92 -2.22 -4.57
C THR A 69 -17.85 -2.38 -3.05
N GLY A 70 -17.35 -1.38 -2.34
CA GLY A 70 -17.18 -1.38 -0.89
C GLY A 70 -15.96 -2.14 -0.37
N GLU A 71 -15.13 -2.68 -1.26
CA GLU A 71 -14.03 -3.57 -0.90
C GLU A 71 -12.68 -2.86 -0.73
N THR A 72 -11.81 -3.48 0.06
CA THR A 72 -10.39 -3.10 0.15
C THR A 72 -9.54 -4.20 -0.47
N ILE A 73 -8.95 -3.92 -1.62
CA ILE A 73 -8.09 -4.85 -2.33
C ILE A 73 -6.64 -4.61 -1.91
N VAL A 74 -6.03 -5.64 -1.32
CA VAL A 74 -4.64 -5.59 -0.87
C VAL A 74 -3.72 -5.96 -2.02
N VAL A 75 -2.97 -4.98 -2.53
CA VAL A 75 -2.04 -5.16 -3.65
C VAL A 75 -0.63 -5.08 -3.09
N ALA A 76 -0.17 -6.21 -2.54
CA ALA A 76 0.99 -6.19 -1.65
C ALA A 76 1.92 -7.41 -1.82
N GLY A 77 1.89 -8.08 -2.98
CA GLY A 77 2.77 -9.21 -3.25
C GLY A 77 2.68 -10.34 -2.22
N GLY A 78 1.50 -10.53 -1.61
CA GLY A 78 1.24 -11.52 -0.56
C GLY A 78 1.53 -11.07 0.87
N THR A 79 1.96 -9.82 1.11
CA THR A 79 2.06 -9.31 2.49
C THR A 79 0.66 -9.02 3.05
N PRO A 80 0.35 -9.44 4.28
CA PRO A 80 -0.95 -9.15 4.88
C PRO A 80 -1.13 -7.65 5.16
N SER A 81 -2.34 -7.13 4.94
CA SER A 81 -2.69 -5.72 5.18
C SER A 81 -2.63 -5.32 6.65
N ARG A 82 -2.83 -6.26 7.57
CA ARG A 82 -2.66 -6.10 9.01
C ARG A 82 -1.45 -6.92 9.47
N ASN A 83 -0.27 -6.32 9.38
CA ASN A 83 0.93 -6.89 9.97
C ASN A 83 1.36 -5.99 11.16
N ILE A 84 1.48 -6.56 12.37
CA ILE A 84 1.93 -5.82 13.58
C ILE A 84 3.33 -5.21 13.35
N VAL A 85 4.12 -5.80 12.46
CA VAL A 85 5.42 -5.30 12.02
C VAL A 85 5.31 -4.00 11.19
N TYR A 86 4.23 -3.84 10.40
CA TYR A 86 4.00 -2.64 9.58
C TYR A 86 3.62 -1.43 10.44
N LEU A 87 2.84 -1.65 11.51
CA LEU A 87 2.59 -0.65 12.54
C LEU A 87 3.91 -0.23 13.20
N ASN A 88 4.78 -1.17 13.58
CA ASN A 88 6.10 -0.82 14.12
C ASN A 88 6.98 -0.05 13.14
N PHE A 89 6.91 -0.33 11.84
CA PHE A 89 7.66 0.41 10.81
C PHE A 89 7.15 1.84 10.66
N LEU A 90 5.83 2.05 10.57
CA LEU A 90 5.22 3.37 10.50
C LEU A 90 5.40 4.16 11.82
N PHE A 91 5.28 3.51 12.98
CA PHE A 91 5.57 4.12 14.27
C PHE A 91 7.05 4.52 14.39
N ASN A 92 8.00 3.67 13.97
CA ASN A 92 9.42 4.04 14.01
C ASN A 92 9.77 5.13 12.99
N ALA A 93 9.21 5.10 11.79
CA ALA A 93 9.38 6.16 10.79
C ALA A 93 8.80 7.50 11.28
N ALA A 94 7.62 7.49 11.91
CA ALA A 94 7.03 8.67 12.54
C ALA A 94 7.85 9.16 13.75
N ARG A 95 8.47 8.25 14.52
CA ARG A 95 9.33 8.60 15.66
C ARG A 95 10.65 9.25 15.22
N ILE A 96 11.20 8.85 14.07
CA ILE A 96 12.35 9.51 13.44
C ILE A 96 11.98 10.90 12.93
N SER A 97 10.77 11.10 12.41
CA SER A 97 10.27 12.43 12.01
C SER A 97 9.93 13.35 13.17
N LEU A 98 9.48 12.83 14.32
CA LEU A 98 9.09 13.63 15.49
C LEU A 98 10.29 14.16 16.31
N ASN A 99 11.46 13.54 16.20
CA ASN A 99 12.69 14.02 16.86
C ASN A 99 13.35 15.22 16.15
N TYR A 100 12.86 15.63 14.97
CA TYR A 100 13.35 16.81 14.25
C TYR A 100 12.42 18.03 14.32
N VAL A 101 11.29 17.95 15.02
CA VAL A 101 10.26 19.02 15.00
C VAL A 101 10.09 19.76 16.34
N TRP A 102 10.78 19.37 17.41
CA TRP A 102 10.67 20.07 18.70
C TRP A 102 12.02 20.30 19.38
N HIS A 103 12.82 21.18 18.80
CA HIS A 103 13.80 21.98 19.54
C HIS A 103 13.54 23.47 19.25
N TYR A 104 12.58 24.03 19.99
CA TYR A 104 12.60 25.36 20.58
C TYR A 104 11.82 25.31 21.89
#